data_AF-A0A1Q6A6L5-F1
#
_entry.id   AF-A0A1Q6A6L5-F1
#
_cell.length_a   1.000
_cell.length_b   1.000
_cell.length_c   1.000
_cell.angle_alpha   90.00
_cell.angle_beta   90.00
_cell.angle_gamma   90.00
#
_symmetry.space_group_name_H-M   'P 1'
#
loop_
_entity.id
_entity.type
_entity.pdbx_description
1 polymer ?
#
loop_
_entity_poly.entity_id
_entity_poly.type
_entity_poly.pdbx_seq_one_letter_code
_entity_poly.pdbx_strand_id
1 'polypeptide(L)'
;MTDDKGKFTITSQDTTGIIKASFIGYQPLEMQFNKSNHKFLVVILQESTSQLKEVSISTGYQTLPKEQITGAVDQVDNQLINRSTGTNILDRLSGVTSGLRFNGQASQSIATGTADRNLGINIRGVSTLSGNVNTDPLIVLDNFPYEGQVGTLKIFISRLATKETFWVFSGDDFNLKISDKNDPGVLVLANDPNTQNINSACYSVILNRLTKLINNRGNLPSALIIDEVPTLYVHRVDNILGVARGHKVAVLLGLQELPQFQQQYGKDTAGTITSITGNVLAGSVRNKETLDWLERLFGKSKQIGESLSIDRNKVSSSLNEKLEALIPAGKMASLNTGEMVGLIAADAQDSYTGKFETSAVNCKVNLNQKDIHQEEAGYRKLPVYYDFDGKKDEILLQNFHRINKDIEAVIKKFKPAPAAAVIPKGSMKATLKANKPK
;
A
#
# COMPACT_ATOMS: atom_id res chain seq x y z
N MET A 1 17.64 -29.64 4.67
CA MET A 1 17.82 -28.26 4.15
C MET A 1 19.14 -28.22 3.40
N THR A 2 19.21 -27.47 2.29
CA THR A 2 20.45 -27.25 1.53
C THR A 2 21.26 -26.11 2.14
N ASP A 3 22.58 -26.12 1.93
CA ASP A 3 23.46 -24.98 2.23
C ASP A 3 23.42 -23.92 1.12
N ASP A 4 24.13 -22.80 1.33
CA ASP A 4 24.23 -21.66 0.42
C ASP A 4 24.90 -22.00 -0.94
N LYS A 5 25.41 -23.22 -1.09
CA LYS A 5 26.02 -23.75 -2.32
C LYS A 5 25.16 -24.87 -2.95
N GLY A 6 23.94 -25.08 -2.46
CA GLY A 6 22.99 -26.06 -2.98
C GLY A 6 23.29 -27.51 -2.58
N LYS A 7 24.24 -27.77 -1.67
CA LYS A 7 24.51 -29.12 -1.17
C LYS A 7 23.57 -29.46 -0.03
N PHE A 8 23.15 -30.72 0.04
CA PHE A 8 22.36 -31.25 1.15
C PHE A 8 22.93 -32.58 1.61
N THR A 9 22.66 -32.94 2.86
CA THR A 9 22.94 -34.27 3.41
C THR A 9 21.71 -34.73 4.16
N ILE A 10 21.24 -35.94 3.85
CA ILE A 10 20.12 -36.59 4.54
C ILE A 10 20.67 -37.89 5.10
N THR A 11 20.54 -38.07 6.42
CA THR A 11 20.89 -39.31 7.09
C THR A 11 19.61 -40.08 7.37
N SER A 12 19.49 -41.28 6.81
CA SER A 12 18.38 -42.20 7.09
C SER A 12 18.93 -43.59 7.42
N GLN A 13 18.24 -44.32 8.29
CA GLN A 13 18.52 -45.72 8.59
C GLN A 13 17.96 -46.65 7.50
N ASP A 14 17.02 -46.16 6.70
CA ASP A 14 16.40 -46.91 5.62
C ASP A 14 17.35 -47.02 4.42
N THR A 15 17.38 -48.20 3.79
CA THR A 15 18.23 -48.43 2.60
C THR A 15 17.51 -48.21 1.28
N THR A 16 16.20 -47.92 1.34
CA THR A 16 15.34 -47.57 0.22
C THR A 16 14.23 -46.62 0.69
N GLY A 17 13.84 -45.66 -0.12
CA GLY A 17 12.71 -44.78 0.20
C GLY A 17 12.51 -43.69 -0.84
N ILE A 18 11.66 -42.70 -0.53
CA ILE A 18 11.35 -41.57 -1.41
C ILE A 18 11.86 -40.29 -0.75
N ILE A 19 12.67 -39.52 -1.47
CA ILE A 19 13.06 -38.16 -1.12
C ILE A 19 12.15 -37.20 -1.86
N LYS A 20 11.48 -36.34 -1.11
CA LYS A 20 10.69 -35.23 -1.64
C LYS A 20 11.46 -33.94 -1.52
N ALA A 21 11.69 -33.27 -2.65
CA ALA A 21 12.30 -31.96 -2.72
C ALA A 21 11.26 -30.93 -3.19
N SER A 22 11.14 -29.82 -2.48
CA SER A 22 10.21 -28.74 -2.80
C SER A 22 10.86 -27.39 -2.53
N PHE A 23 10.63 -26.42 -3.41
CA PHE A 23 11.06 -25.04 -3.22
C PHE A 23 9.98 -24.10 -3.76
N ILE A 24 9.85 -22.93 -3.14
CA ILE A 24 8.84 -21.94 -3.55
C ILE A 24 9.12 -21.53 -5.00
N GLY A 25 8.09 -21.60 -5.86
CA GLY A 25 8.19 -21.28 -7.29
C GLY A 25 8.55 -22.48 -8.19
N TYR A 26 8.76 -23.68 -7.65
CA TYR A 26 9.12 -24.88 -8.40
C TYR A 26 8.17 -26.05 -8.12
N GLN A 27 8.01 -26.96 -9.08
CA GLN A 27 7.21 -28.18 -8.87
C GLN A 27 7.91 -29.12 -7.87
N PRO A 28 7.19 -29.69 -6.88
CA PRO A 28 7.77 -30.66 -5.97
C PRO A 28 8.18 -31.93 -6.73
N LEU A 29 9.40 -32.39 -6.51
CA LEU A 29 9.95 -33.60 -7.13
C LEU A 29 10.08 -34.70 -6.09
N GLU A 30 9.56 -35.88 -6.40
CA GLU A 30 9.74 -37.10 -5.60
C GLU A 30 10.70 -38.04 -6.33
N MET A 31 11.76 -38.47 -5.67
CA MET A 31 12.77 -39.37 -6.22
C MET A 31 13.03 -40.54 -5.29
N GLN A 32 13.17 -41.74 -5.84
CA GLN A 32 13.53 -42.91 -5.05
C GLN A 32 15.03 -42.97 -4.77
N PHE A 33 15.40 -43.19 -3.51
CA PHE A 33 16.77 -43.54 -3.12
C PHE A 33 16.86 -45.03 -2.79
N ASN A 34 18.00 -45.64 -3.11
CA ASN A 34 18.32 -47.04 -2.87
C ASN A 34 19.83 -47.23 -2.66
N LYS A 35 20.25 -48.47 -2.41
CA LYS A 35 21.67 -48.82 -2.20
C LYS A 35 22.60 -48.46 -3.36
N SER A 36 22.11 -48.22 -4.57
CA SER A 36 22.92 -47.87 -5.74
C SER A 36 23.11 -46.37 -5.94
N ASN A 37 22.22 -45.51 -5.42
CA ASN A 37 22.27 -44.05 -5.61
C ASN A 37 22.37 -43.24 -4.29
N HIS A 38 22.46 -43.89 -3.13
CA HIS A 38 22.51 -43.22 -1.81
C HIS A 38 23.72 -42.29 -1.58
N LYS A 39 24.80 -42.38 -2.37
CA LYS A 39 26.01 -41.57 -2.17
C LYS A 39 25.98 -40.22 -2.89
N PHE A 40 25.26 -40.12 -4.00
CA PHE A 40 25.22 -38.91 -4.81
C PHE A 40 23.91 -38.81 -5.59
N LEU A 41 23.11 -37.80 -5.27
CA LEU A 41 21.84 -37.49 -5.91
C LEU A 41 21.86 -36.03 -6.37
N VAL A 42 21.61 -35.82 -7.66
CA VAL A 42 21.43 -34.49 -8.23
C VAL A 42 19.94 -34.22 -8.34
N VAL A 43 19.47 -33.17 -7.67
CA VAL A 43 18.07 -32.74 -7.67
C VAL A 43 17.98 -31.49 -8.55
N ILE A 44 17.22 -31.55 -9.63
CA ILE A 44 16.93 -30.39 -10.48
C ILE A 44 15.42 -30.19 -10.47
N LEU A 45 14.97 -29.09 -9.86
CA LEU A 45 13.55 -28.75 -9.82
C LEU A 45 13.16 -27.98 -11.08
N GLN A 46 11.99 -28.29 -11.62
CA GLN A 46 11.43 -27.55 -12.74
C GLN A 46 10.62 -26.35 -12.24
N GLU A 47 10.81 -25.19 -12.87
CA GLU A 47 10.04 -23.99 -12.56
C GLU A 47 8.55 -24.27 -12.72
N SER A 48 7.77 -23.86 -11.73
CA SER A 48 6.33 -24.03 -11.75
C SER A 48 5.73 -22.96 -12.64
N THR A 49 5.50 -23.26 -13.92
CA THR A 49 4.64 -22.45 -14.77
C THR A 49 3.22 -22.55 -14.22
N SER A 50 2.69 -21.45 -13.69
CA SER A 50 1.38 -21.41 -13.06
C SER A 50 0.28 -21.80 -14.06
N GLN A 51 -0.18 -23.05 -14.00
CA GLN A 51 -1.56 -23.38 -14.31
C GLN A 51 -2.32 -23.34 -13.00
N LEU A 52 -3.13 -22.30 -12.84
CA LEU A 52 -4.13 -22.18 -11.79
C LEU A 52 -4.99 -23.44 -11.81
N LYS A 53 -4.88 -24.27 -10.77
CA LYS A 53 -5.95 -25.19 -10.40
C LYS A 53 -7.14 -24.35 -9.91
N GLU A 54 -8.03 -24.01 -10.82
CA GLU A 54 -9.47 -23.92 -10.52
C GLU A 54 -9.91 -25.26 -9.88
N VAL A 55 -10.65 -25.37 -8.79
CA VAL A 55 -11.60 -24.48 -8.12
C VAL A 55 -11.55 -24.79 -6.61
N SER A 56 -11.36 -23.78 -5.75
CA SER A 56 -11.88 -23.79 -4.38
C SER A 56 -12.75 -22.56 -4.22
N ILE A 57 -14.07 -22.75 -4.21
CA ILE A 57 -15.01 -21.66 -3.94
C ILE A 57 -14.93 -21.39 -2.43
N SER A 58 -14.36 -20.24 -2.06
CA SER A 58 -14.33 -19.74 -0.70
C SER A 58 -15.42 -18.69 -0.54
N THR A 59 -16.51 -19.06 0.13
CA THR A 59 -17.50 -18.09 0.63
C THR A 59 -17.11 -17.65 2.02
N GLY A 60 -15.93 -17.04 2.16
CA GLY A 60 -15.53 -16.24 3.33
C GLY A 60 -15.32 -16.95 4.67
N TYR A 61 -15.95 -18.10 4.97
CA TYR A 61 -15.75 -18.83 6.25
C TYR A 61 -15.88 -20.36 6.17
N GLN A 62 -16.21 -20.97 5.02
CA GLN A 62 -16.14 -22.42 4.81
C GLN A 62 -15.95 -22.76 3.32
N THR A 63 -15.14 -23.78 3.03
CA THR A 63 -14.95 -24.34 1.68
C THR A 63 -15.97 -25.46 1.47
N LEU A 64 -17.04 -25.20 0.72
CA LEU A 64 -18.03 -26.23 0.38
C LEU A 64 -17.71 -26.84 -0.99
N PRO A 65 -17.67 -28.18 -1.14
CA PRO A 65 -17.55 -28.83 -2.44
C PRO A 65 -18.68 -28.41 -3.39
N LYS A 66 -18.40 -28.31 -4.70
CA LYS A 66 -19.40 -28.00 -5.76
C LYS A 66 -20.65 -28.88 -5.70
N GLU A 67 -20.52 -30.07 -5.11
CA GLU A 67 -21.58 -31.07 -4.94
C GLU A 67 -22.63 -30.69 -3.89
N GLN A 68 -22.37 -29.72 -3.01
CA GLN A 68 -23.25 -29.35 -1.89
C GLN A 68 -24.10 -28.08 -2.13
N ILE A 69 -23.99 -27.45 -3.30
CA ILE A 69 -24.79 -26.26 -3.65
C ILE A 69 -25.98 -26.73 -4.50
N THR A 70 -27.20 -26.69 -3.95
CA THR A 70 -28.45 -27.06 -4.66
C THR A 70 -28.92 -25.96 -5.63
N GLY A 71 -28.01 -25.39 -6.43
CA GLY A 71 -28.30 -24.32 -7.39
C GLY A 71 -27.34 -24.33 -8.58
N ALA A 72 -27.77 -23.75 -9.70
CA ALA A 72 -26.92 -23.55 -10.88
C ALA A 72 -25.83 -22.51 -10.55
N VAL A 73 -24.56 -22.92 -10.63
CA VAL A 73 -23.40 -22.05 -10.38
C VAL A 73 -22.60 -21.93 -11.67
N ASP A 74 -22.58 -20.72 -12.24
CA ASP A 74 -21.68 -20.37 -13.34
C ASP A 74 -20.48 -19.60 -12.78
N GLN A 75 -19.28 -20.13 -12.98
CA GLN A 75 -18.03 -19.47 -12.63
C GLN A 75 -17.44 -18.81 -13.88
N VAL A 76 -17.01 -17.56 -13.76
CA VAL A 76 -16.47 -16.78 -14.88
C VAL A 76 -15.01 -16.45 -14.64
N ASP A 77 -14.13 -16.95 -15.51
CA ASP A 77 -12.70 -16.72 -15.40
C ASP A 77 -12.23 -15.41 -16.05
N ASN A 78 -11.09 -14.92 -15.57
CA ASN A 78 -10.42 -13.72 -16.10
C ASN A 78 -10.15 -13.78 -17.60
N GLN A 79 -9.86 -14.97 -18.15
CA GLN A 79 -9.66 -15.13 -19.59
C GLN A 79 -10.95 -14.92 -20.39
N LEU A 80 -12.12 -15.30 -19.86
CA LEU A 80 -13.41 -15.03 -20.50
C LEU A 80 -13.79 -13.55 -20.39
N ILE A 81 -13.57 -12.93 -19.22
CA ILE A 81 -13.85 -11.49 -19.00
C ILE A 81 -12.96 -10.61 -19.89
N ASN A 82 -11.71 -11.01 -20.13
CA ASN A 82 -10.75 -10.30 -20.98
C ASN A 82 -10.99 -10.44 -22.49
N ARG A 83 -11.97 -11.26 -22.92
CA ARG A 83 -12.37 -11.36 -24.34
C ARG A 83 -13.34 -10.27 -24.77
N SER A 84 -14.04 -9.62 -23.85
CA SER A 84 -14.98 -8.52 -24.14
C SER A 84 -14.33 -7.14 -23.90
N THR A 85 -14.57 -6.20 -24.81
CA THR A 85 -13.91 -4.87 -24.87
C THR A 85 -14.74 -3.74 -24.22
N GLY A 86 -15.55 -4.05 -23.20
CA GLY A 86 -16.34 -3.05 -22.48
C GLY A 86 -15.50 -2.12 -21.59
N THR A 87 -15.97 -0.90 -21.34
CA THR A 87 -15.31 0.08 -20.45
C THR A 87 -15.53 -0.21 -18.97
N ASN A 88 -16.58 -0.96 -18.61
CA ASN A 88 -16.88 -1.38 -17.25
C ASN A 88 -17.03 -2.90 -17.12
N ILE A 89 -16.81 -3.44 -15.92
CA ILE A 89 -16.89 -4.89 -15.65
C ILE A 89 -18.29 -5.46 -15.93
N LEU A 90 -19.35 -4.72 -15.67
CA LEU A 90 -20.73 -5.15 -15.93
C LEU A 90 -21.01 -5.28 -17.45
N ASP A 91 -20.50 -4.34 -18.25
CA ASP A 91 -20.60 -4.40 -19.71
C ASP A 91 -19.81 -5.59 -20.28
N ARG A 92 -18.71 -5.94 -19.62
CA ARG A 92 -17.85 -7.07 -20.00
C ARG A 92 -18.41 -8.43 -19.60
N LEU A 93 -19.24 -8.49 -18.56
CA LEU A 93 -19.97 -9.68 -18.15
C LEU A 93 -21.18 -9.96 -19.05
N SER A 94 -21.63 -8.96 -19.81
CA SER A 94 -22.66 -9.13 -20.84
C SER A 94 -22.18 -10.09 -21.93
N GLY A 95 -22.91 -11.20 -22.11
CA GLY A 95 -22.59 -12.24 -23.11
C GLY A 95 -21.55 -13.28 -22.68
N VAL A 96 -20.95 -13.14 -21.49
CA VAL A 96 -20.00 -14.13 -20.97
C VAL A 96 -20.68 -15.28 -20.21
N THR A 97 -21.89 -15.04 -19.67
CA THR A 97 -22.70 -16.05 -18.99
C THR A 97 -24.01 -16.28 -19.73
N SER A 98 -24.48 -17.53 -19.76
CA SER A 98 -25.76 -17.89 -20.43
C SER A 98 -26.99 -17.56 -19.56
N GLY A 99 -26.78 -17.26 -18.27
CA GLY A 99 -27.82 -17.03 -17.27
C GLY A 99 -28.14 -15.57 -16.97
N LEU A 100 -27.31 -14.60 -17.39
CA LEU A 100 -27.50 -13.18 -17.12
C LEU A 100 -27.89 -12.41 -18.39
N ARG A 101 -29.00 -11.66 -18.31
CA ARG A 101 -29.45 -10.75 -19.37
C ARG A 101 -29.33 -9.32 -18.90
N PHE A 102 -28.65 -8.49 -19.69
CA PHE A 102 -28.56 -7.05 -19.48
C PHE A 102 -29.57 -6.37 -20.40
N ASN A 103 -30.62 -5.78 -19.84
CA ASN A 103 -31.59 -5.00 -20.59
C ASN A 103 -30.98 -3.60 -20.74
N GLY A 104 -30.39 -3.34 -21.91
CA GLY A 104 -29.52 -2.19 -22.17
C GLY A 104 -30.15 -0.84 -21.84
N GLN A 105 -29.91 -0.36 -20.62
CA GLN A 105 -29.83 1.03 -20.17
C GLN A 105 -29.38 0.96 -18.71
N ALA A 106 -28.07 0.82 -18.48
CA ALA A 106 -27.48 0.95 -17.15
C ALA A 106 -27.70 2.39 -16.67
N SER A 107 -28.78 2.62 -15.92
CA SER A 107 -29.08 3.93 -15.36
C SER A 107 -28.01 4.26 -14.34
N GLN A 108 -27.18 5.28 -14.61
CA GLN A 108 -26.16 5.82 -13.70
C GLN A 108 -26.78 6.63 -12.54
N SER A 109 -28.04 6.38 -12.21
CA SER A 109 -28.81 7.18 -11.26
C SER A 109 -28.68 6.61 -9.85
N ILE A 110 -28.32 7.48 -8.91
CA ILE A 110 -28.17 7.18 -7.49
C ILE A 110 -29.57 6.86 -6.92
N ALA A 111 -29.82 5.59 -6.58
CA ALA A 111 -30.97 5.20 -5.77
C ALA A 111 -30.50 4.89 -4.34
N THR A 112 -30.87 5.74 -3.39
CA THR A 112 -30.54 5.62 -1.96
C THR A 112 -31.53 4.75 -1.17
N GLY A 113 -32.38 3.99 -1.87
CA GLY A 113 -33.37 3.09 -1.27
C GLY A 113 -33.48 1.75 -2.01
N THR A 114 -33.86 0.70 -1.30
CA THR A 114 -34.05 -0.66 -1.83
C THR A 114 -35.14 -0.77 -2.91
N ALA A 115 -36.03 0.23 -3.03
CA ALA A 115 -37.15 0.24 -3.96
C ALA A 115 -36.82 0.74 -5.38
N ASP A 116 -35.74 1.51 -5.57
CA ASP A 116 -35.47 2.20 -6.85
C ASP A 116 -34.18 1.73 -7.54
N ARG A 117 -33.67 0.53 -7.21
CA ARG A 117 -32.52 -0.04 -7.93
C ARG A 117 -33.01 -0.56 -9.28
N ASN A 118 -32.44 -0.05 -10.37
CA ASN A 118 -32.62 -0.61 -11.70
C ASN A 118 -31.24 -0.76 -12.34
N LEU A 119 -30.57 -1.86 -12.01
CA LEU A 119 -29.28 -2.25 -12.59
C LEU A 119 -29.46 -2.77 -14.02
N GLY A 120 -30.70 -3.07 -14.44
CA GLY A 120 -31.02 -3.62 -15.75
C GLY A 120 -30.49 -5.04 -15.94
N ILE A 121 -30.14 -5.75 -14.87
CA ILE A 121 -29.60 -7.11 -14.90
C ILE A 121 -30.70 -8.07 -14.48
N ASN A 122 -30.99 -9.07 -15.32
CA ASN A 122 -32.01 -10.09 -15.04
C ASN A 122 -31.40 -11.49 -15.13
N ILE A 123 -31.68 -12.33 -14.14
CA ILE A 123 -31.33 -13.75 -14.18
C ILE A 123 -32.39 -14.49 -15.00
N ARG A 124 -31.99 -15.41 -15.89
CA ARG A 124 -32.93 -16.22 -16.67
C ARG A 124 -33.75 -17.12 -15.73
N GLY A 125 -35.08 -17.00 -15.75
CA GLY A 125 -36.00 -17.88 -15.02
C GLY A 125 -36.69 -17.27 -13.80
N VAL A 126 -36.40 -16.01 -13.43
CA VAL A 126 -37.21 -15.29 -12.45
C VAL A 126 -38.52 -14.82 -13.10
N SER A 127 -39.64 -15.34 -12.59
CA SER A 127 -41.00 -14.89 -12.93
C SER A 127 -41.56 -14.15 -11.72
N THR A 128 -41.85 -12.86 -11.87
CA THR A 128 -42.48 -12.06 -10.81
C THR A 128 -43.96 -11.84 -11.14
N LEU A 129 -44.85 -12.16 -10.20
CA LEU A 129 -46.30 -11.98 -10.38
C LEU A 129 -46.77 -10.51 -10.22
N SER A 130 -45.87 -9.57 -9.96
CA SER A 130 -46.19 -8.16 -9.71
C SER A 130 -45.17 -7.24 -10.37
N GLY A 131 -45.65 -6.25 -11.12
CA GLY A 131 -44.83 -5.32 -11.91
C GLY A 131 -43.98 -4.33 -11.10
N ASN A 132 -44.09 -4.35 -9.77
CA ASN A 132 -43.35 -3.47 -8.85
C ASN A 132 -42.28 -4.21 -8.02
N VAL A 133 -41.94 -5.45 -8.39
CA VAL A 133 -40.89 -6.22 -7.70
C VAL A 133 -39.58 -6.03 -8.45
N ASN A 134 -38.57 -5.55 -7.73
CA ASN A 134 -37.22 -5.42 -8.26
C ASN A 134 -36.64 -6.82 -8.55
N THR A 135 -36.25 -7.08 -9.80
CA THR A 135 -35.65 -8.33 -10.26
C THR A 135 -34.13 -8.28 -10.35
N ASP A 136 -33.51 -7.18 -9.92
CA ASP A 136 -32.06 -7.02 -9.90
C ASP A 136 -31.41 -8.11 -9.01
N PRO A 137 -30.33 -8.75 -9.47
CA PRO A 137 -29.60 -9.72 -8.68
C PRO A 137 -28.87 -9.04 -7.52
N LEU A 138 -28.75 -9.76 -6.39
CA LEU A 138 -27.87 -9.36 -5.31
C LEU A 138 -26.41 -9.55 -5.75
N ILE A 139 -25.70 -8.43 -5.95
CA ILE A 139 -24.26 -8.42 -6.19
C ILE A 139 -23.56 -8.32 -4.84
N VAL A 140 -22.66 -9.25 -4.54
CA VAL A 140 -21.83 -9.22 -3.31
C VAL A 140 -20.37 -9.00 -3.71
N LEU A 141 -19.76 -7.93 -3.21
CA LEU A 141 -18.34 -7.62 -3.37
C LEU A 141 -17.67 -7.71 -1.99
N ASP A 142 -16.67 -8.57 -1.84
CA ASP A 142 -15.95 -8.79 -0.57
C ASP A 142 -16.87 -8.99 0.64
N ASN A 143 -17.92 -9.80 0.47
CA ASN A 143 -18.93 -10.10 1.49
C ASN A 143 -19.94 -8.96 1.80
N PHE A 144 -19.92 -7.87 1.02
CA PHE A 144 -20.89 -6.77 1.15
C PHE A 144 -21.81 -6.65 -0.06
N PRO A 145 -23.12 -6.45 0.14
CA PRO A 145 -24.05 -6.10 -0.94
C PRO A 145 -23.60 -4.81 -1.66
N TYR A 146 -23.43 -4.89 -2.97
CA TYR A 146 -23.08 -3.75 -3.81
C TYR A 146 -24.32 -2.93 -4.16
N GLU A 147 -24.30 -1.64 -3.79
CA GLU A 147 -25.42 -0.69 -3.97
C GLU A 147 -25.06 0.51 -4.85
N GLY A 148 -24.10 0.35 -5.77
CA GLY A 148 -23.56 1.46 -6.57
C GLY A 148 -22.46 2.24 -5.83
N GLN A 149 -22.29 3.54 -6.14
CA GLN A 149 -21.20 4.37 -5.60
C GLN A 149 -21.21 4.46 -4.06
N VAL A 150 -22.39 4.46 -3.44
CA VAL A 150 -22.54 4.44 -1.97
C VAL A 150 -22.06 3.09 -1.39
N GLY A 151 -22.30 1.99 -2.11
CA GLY A 151 -21.76 0.68 -1.77
C GLY A 151 -20.24 0.65 -1.81
N THR A 152 -19.63 1.23 -2.85
CA THR A 152 -18.17 1.35 -2.96
C THR A 152 -17.56 2.13 -1.80
N LEU A 153 -18.13 3.29 -1.45
CA LEU A 153 -17.66 4.07 -0.31
C LEU A 153 -17.82 3.31 1.01
N LYS A 154 -18.94 2.63 1.20
CA LYS A 154 -19.20 1.80 2.39
C LYS A 154 -18.17 0.68 2.54
N ILE A 155 -17.74 0.06 1.44
CA ILE A 155 -16.70 -0.98 1.45
C ILE A 155 -15.34 -0.39 1.89
N PHE A 156 -14.94 0.76 1.35
CA PHE A 156 -13.68 1.39 1.77
C PHE A 156 -13.70 1.82 3.23
N ILE A 157 -14.81 2.39 3.72
CA ILE A 157 -14.96 2.79 5.11
C ILE A 157 -15.07 1.57 6.03
N SER A 158 -15.77 0.50 5.63
CA SER A 158 -15.91 -0.71 6.46
C SER A 158 -14.58 -1.43 6.67
N ARG A 159 -13.68 -1.39 5.68
CA ARG A 159 -12.32 -1.91 5.83
C ARG A 159 -11.52 -1.22 6.93
N LEU A 160 -11.82 0.05 7.23
CA LEU A 160 -11.20 0.80 8.34
C LEU A 160 -11.82 0.44 9.70
N ALA A 161 -13.05 -0.06 9.70
CA ALA A 161 -13.84 -0.32 10.91
C ALA A 161 -13.52 -1.68 11.55
N THR A 162 -12.25 -1.91 11.89
CA THR A 162 -11.79 -3.09 12.63
C THR A 162 -11.87 -2.84 14.14
N LYS A 163 -11.86 -3.92 14.94
CA LYS A 163 -11.88 -3.81 16.41
C LYS A 163 -10.62 -3.12 16.93
N GLU A 164 -9.50 -3.37 16.27
CA GLU A 164 -8.18 -2.80 16.55
C GLU A 164 -8.17 -1.29 16.29
N THR A 165 -8.66 -0.83 15.13
CA THR A 165 -8.76 0.60 14.82
C THR A 165 -9.67 1.30 15.82
N PHE A 166 -10.82 0.70 16.14
CA PHE A 166 -11.74 1.25 17.15
C PHE A 166 -11.08 1.37 18.51
N TRP A 167 -10.24 0.41 18.91
CA TRP A 167 -9.48 0.50 20.15
C TRP A 167 -8.46 1.63 20.11
N VAL A 168 -7.55 1.60 19.13
CA VAL A 168 -6.42 2.55 19.01
C VAL A 168 -6.89 4.00 18.93
N PHE A 169 -8.00 4.27 18.24
CA PHE A 169 -8.51 5.63 18.04
C PHE A 169 -9.56 6.08 19.08
N SER A 170 -9.90 5.25 20.06
CA SER A 170 -10.88 5.59 21.10
C SER A 170 -10.28 6.10 22.41
N GLY A 171 -8.99 5.85 22.64
CA GLY A 171 -8.27 6.31 23.84
C GLY A 171 -7.67 7.71 23.69
N ASP A 172 -7.17 8.23 24.81
CA ASP A 172 -6.36 9.46 24.89
C ASP A 172 -5.08 9.16 25.71
N ASP A 173 -4.43 8.06 25.33
CA ASP A 173 -3.43 7.40 26.18
C ASP A 173 -2.03 8.03 26.05
N PHE A 174 -1.79 8.81 24.98
CA PHE A 174 -0.52 9.46 24.72
C PHE A 174 -0.69 10.75 23.91
N ASN A 175 0.21 11.70 24.16
CA ASN A 175 0.22 12.97 23.46
C ASN A 175 0.98 12.87 22.13
N LEU A 176 0.35 13.32 21.04
CA LEU A 176 1.01 13.39 19.73
C LEU A 176 2.01 14.55 19.60
N LYS A 177 2.11 15.44 20.59
CA LYS A 177 3.12 16.51 20.62
C LYS A 177 4.46 15.98 21.13
N ILE A 178 5.09 15.11 20.33
CA ILE A 178 6.36 14.44 20.66
C ILE A 178 7.53 15.40 20.93
N SER A 179 7.43 16.65 20.49
CA SER A 179 8.47 17.68 20.62
C SER A 179 8.20 18.69 21.73
N ASP A 180 7.32 18.35 22.69
CA ASP A 180 7.12 19.14 23.90
C ASP A 180 8.38 19.15 24.77
N LYS A 181 8.62 20.28 25.45
CA LYS A 181 9.80 20.46 26.31
C LYS A 181 9.66 19.74 27.66
N ASN A 182 8.43 19.62 28.15
CA ASN A 182 8.15 19.02 29.45
C ASN A 182 7.95 17.50 29.33
N ASP A 183 7.49 17.04 28.17
CA ASP A 183 7.16 15.64 27.90
C ASP A 183 7.58 15.24 26.47
N PRO A 184 8.89 15.10 26.20
CA PRO A 184 9.36 14.69 24.89
C PRO A 184 9.10 13.20 24.65
N GLY A 185 8.75 12.84 23.43
CA GLY A 185 8.42 11.48 23.05
C GLY A 185 9.03 11.06 21.71
N VAL A 186 9.01 9.76 21.46
CA VAL A 186 9.30 9.17 20.16
C VAL A 186 8.08 8.38 19.72
N LEU A 187 7.56 8.71 18.54
CA LEU A 187 6.45 7.97 17.94
C LEU A 187 7.00 7.10 16.82
N VAL A 188 6.86 5.78 16.97
CA VAL A 188 7.21 4.80 15.94
C VAL A 188 5.92 4.26 15.33
N LEU A 189 5.74 4.45 14.03
CA LEU A 189 4.64 3.89 13.26
C LEU A 189 5.17 2.74 12.41
N ALA A 190 4.90 1.50 12.82
CA ALA A 190 5.32 0.31 12.10
C ALA A 190 4.17 -0.21 11.23
N ASN A 191 4.39 -0.40 9.94
CA ASN A 191 3.39 -0.89 9.02
C ASN A 191 3.69 -2.34 8.57
N ASP A 192 2.66 -3.17 8.50
CA ASP A 192 2.73 -4.48 7.84
C ASP A 192 2.23 -4.34 6.40
N PRO A 193 3.03 -4.69 5.38
CA PRO A 193 2.64 -4.65 3.97
C PRO A 193 1.29 -5.32 3.67
N ASN A 194 0.94 -6.39 4.38
CA ASN A 194 -0.32 -7.13 4.17
C ASN A 194 -1.56 -6.32 4.57
N THR A 195 -1.40 -5.34 5.46
CA THR A 195 -2.49 -4.51 6.01
C THR A 195 -2.39 -3.05 5.61
N GLN A 196 -1.43 -2.70 4.74
CA GLN A 196 -1.12 -1.33 4.35
C GLN A 196 -2.34 -0.55 3.83
N ASN A 197 -3.19 -1.16 3.00
CA ASN A 197 -4.36 -0.48 2.45
C ASN A 197 -5.40 -0.10 3.52
N ILE A 198 -5.42 -0.82 4.66
CA ILE A 198 -6.32 -0.54 5.79
C ILE A 198 -5.67 0.48 6.73
N ASN A 199 -4.41 0.24 7.10
CA ASN A 199 -3.72 1.03 8.10
C ASN A 199 -3.20 2.38 7.58
N SER A 200 -2.95 2.51 6.27
CA SER A 200 -2.45 3.75 5.66
C SER A 200 -3.36 4.95 5.94
N ALA A 201 -4.68 4.78 5.90
CA ALA A 201 -5.62 5.84 6.23
C ALA A 201 -5.49 6.27 7.71
N CYS A 202 -5.38 5.30 8.62
CA CYS A 202 -5.17 5.53 10.04
C CYS A 202 -3.86 6.28 10.30
N TYR A 203 -2.76 5.82 9.71
CA TYR A 203 -1.46 6.49 9.80
C TYR A 203 -1.50 7.90 9.22
N SER A 204 -2.21 8.12 8.12
CA SER A 204 -2.35 9.43 7.52
C SER A 204 -3.00 10.44 8.47
N VAL A 205 -3.98 10.02 9.27
CA VAL A 205 -4.63 10.88 10.29
C VAL A 205 -3.63 11.25 11.39
N ILE A 206 -2.91 10.26 11.92
CA ILE A 206 -1.89 10.47 12.97
C ILE A 206 -0.79 11.40 12.45
N LEU A 207 -0.25 11.12 11.26
CA LEU A 207 0.80 11.92 10.64
C LEU A 207 0.32 13.34 10.33
N ASN A 208 -0.91 13.55 9.85
CA ASN A 208 -1.46 14.89 9.63
C ASN A 208 -1.58 15.70 10.93
N ARG A 209 -1.90 15.05 12.06
CA ARG A 209 -1.91 15.74 13.37
C ARG A 209 -0.49 16.00 13.86
N LEU A 210 0.39 15.00 13.83
CA LEU A 210 1.78 15.08 14.26
C LEU A 210 2.51 16.23 13.53
N THR A 211 2.38 16.28 12.22
CA THR A 211 3.05 17.27 11.37
C THR A 211 2.62 18.70 11.70
N LYS A 212 1.33 18.92 12.00
CA LYS A 212 0.84 20.22 12.49
C LYS A 212 1.42 20.59 13.86
N LEU A 213 1.63 19.61 14.75
CA LEU A 213 2.12 19.85 16.10
C LEU A 213 3.62 20.17 16.13
N ILE A 214 4.44 19.44 15.36
CA ILE A 214 5.88 19.70 15.27
C ILE A 214 6.19 21.02 14.57
N ASN A 215 5.31 21.48 13.67
CA ASN A 215 5.48 22.70 12.90
C ASN A 215 5.13 24.01 13.65
N ASN A 216 5.20 24.00 14.99
CA ASN A 216 4.95 25.17 15.82
C ASN A 216 6.23 25.66 16.50
N ARG A 217 6.27 26.94 16.84
CA ARG A 217 7.40 27.53 17.58
C ARG A 217 7.44 27.02 19.02
N GLY A 218 8.64 26.97 19.59
CA GLY A 218 8.86 26.63 20.99
C GLY A 218 9.00 25.13 21.27
N ASN A 219 8.90 24.28 20.24
CA ASN A 219 9.21 22.86 20.30
C ASN A 219 10.72 22.61 20.45
N LEU A 220 11.09 21.43 20.95
CA LEU A 220 12.45 20.90 20.85
C LEU A 220 12.79 20.58 19.40
N PRO A 221 14.09 20.56 19.03
CA PRO A 221 14.52 20.01 17.74
C PRO A 221 13.98 18.60 17.56
N SER A 222 13.37 18.32 16.42
CA SER A 222 12.70 17.04 16.17
C SER A 222 13.02 16.53 14.77
N ALA A 223 12.93 15.22 14.58
CA ALA A 223 13.13 14.59 13.28
C ALA A 223 11.87 13.84 12.86
N LEU A 224 11.50 13.96 11.58
CA LEU A 224 10.54 13.11 10.91
C LEU A 224 11.31 12.20 9.96
N ILE A 225 11.35 10.91 10.28
CA ILE A 225 12.07 9.90 9.51
C ILE A 225 11.05 8.95 8.89
N ILE A 226 11.06 8.85 7.58
CA ILE A 226 10.14 8.00 6.82
C ILE A 226 10.99 7.10 5.94
N ASP A 227 11.08 5.82 6.28
CA ASP A 227 11.95 4.85 5.60
C ASP A 227 11.48 4.55 4.16
N GLU A 228 10.16 4.53 3.93
CA GLU A 228 9.58 4.33 2.60
C GLU A 228 8.39 5.25 2.38
N VAL A 229 8.63 6.42 1.80
CA VAL A 229 7.59 7.45 1.62
C VAL A 229 6.38 6.99 0.78
N PRO A 230 6.53 6.20 -0.30
CA PRO A 230 5.40 5.60 -0.98
C PRO A 230 4.47 4.74 -0.11
N THR A 231 4.95 4.19 1.02
CA THR A 231 4.08 3.35 1.86
C THR A 231 3.07 4.13 2.68
N LEU A 232 3.37 5.39 2.98
CA LEU A 232 2.61 6.25 3.88
C LEU A 232 2.38 7.62 3.24
N TYR A 233 1.13 7.93 2.98
CA TYR A 233 0.77 9.25 2.47
C TYR A 233 0.85 10.30 3.58
N VAL A 234 1.79 11.24 3.46
CA VAL A 234 1.92 12.38 4.35
C VAL A 234 1.35 13.61 3.68
N HIS A 235 0.15 13.98 4.10
CA HIS A 235 -0.54 15.15 3.56
C HIS A 235 0.28 16.43 3.79
N ARG A 236 0.54 17.17 2.70
CA ARG A 236 1.27 18.45 2.68
C ARG A 236 2.66 18.40 3.32
N VAL A 237 3.42 17.35 3.02
CA VAL A 237 4.82 17.22 3.44
C VAL A 237 5.71 18.36 2.89
N ASP A 238 5.40 18.87 1.71
CA ASP A 238 6.02 20.05 1.08
C ASP A 238 5.99 21.30 1.97
N ASN A 239 4.86 21.56 2.65
CA ASN A 239 4.77 22.66 3.60
C ASN A 239 5.77 22.51 4.74
N ILE A 240 5.87 21.31 5.32
CA ILE A 240 6.75 21.04 6.44
C ILE A 240 8.19 21.28 5.99
N LEU A 241 8.56 20.74 4.84
CA LEU A 241 9.89 20.94 4.25
C LEU A 241 10.21 22.42 4.05
N GLY A 242 9.23 23.22 3.63
CA GLY A 242 9.40 24.67 3.43
C GLY A 242 9.67 25.48 4.70
N VAL A 243 9.08 25.10 5.84
CA VAL A 243 9.23 25.85 7.12
C VAL A 243 10.06 25.13 8.18
N ALA A 244 10.47 23.89 7.92
CA ALA A 244 11.20 22.99 8.81
C ALA A 244 12.41 23.66 9.47
N ARG A 245 13.20 24.42 8.72
CA ARG A 245 14.40 25.11 9.22
C ARG A 245 14.07 26.09 10.35
N GLY A 246 12.99 26.86 10.22
CA GLY A 246 12.57 27.84 11.24
C GLY A 246 12.05 27.20 12.52
N HIS A 247 11.55 25.96 12.42
CA HIS A 247 11.02 25.19 13.55
C HIS A 247 11.99 24.12 14.06
N LYS A 248 13.23 24.07 13.53
CA LYS A 248 14.25 23.06 13.89
C LYS A 248 13.77 21.62 13.69
N VAL A 249 13.00 21.39 12.63
CA VAL A 249 12.54 20.07 12.23
C VAL A 249 13.46 19.54 11.13
N ALA A 250 14.04 18.37 11.32
CA ALA A 250 14.74 17.63 10.26
C ALA A 250 13.77 16.64 9.62
N VAL A 251 13.80 16.52 8.30
CA VAL A 251 12.97 15.54 7.57
C VAL A 251 13.90 14.65 6.75
N LEU A 252 13.81 13.34 6.96
CA LEU A 252 14.52 12.33 6.19
C LEU A 252 13.49 11.45 5.47
N LEU A 253 13.60 11.40 4.15
CA LEU A 253 12.70 10.68 3.25
C LEU A 253 13.48 9.59 2.55
N GLY A 254 13.16 8.33 2.87
CA GLY A 254 13.62 7.16 2.15
C GLY A 254 12.73 6.89 0.93
N LEU A 255 13.38 6.64 -0.20
CA LEU A 255 12.77 6.45 -1.50
C LEU A 255 13.47 5.30 -2.21
N GLN A 256 12.73 4.33 -2.72
CA GLN A 256 13.27 3.32 -3.63
C GLN A 256 13.54 3.92 -5.01
N GLU A 257 12.52 4.50 -5.63
CA GLU A 257 12.62 5.09 -6.96
C GLU A 257 11.72 6.32 -7.13
N LEU A 258 12.13 7.26 -7.99
CA LEU A 258 11.40 8.49 -8.24
C LEU A 258 10.00 8.27 -8.85
N PRO A 259 9.78 7.33 -9.79
CA PRO A 259 8.44 7.11 -10.37
C PRO A 259 7.39 6.67 -9.34
N GLN A 260 7.77 5.81 -8.39
CA GLN A 260 6.87 5.36 -7.32
C GLN A 260 6.47 6.54 -6.42
N PHE A 261 7.41 7.44 -6.14
CA PHE A 261 7.14 8.66 -5.40
C PHE A 261 6.17 9.60 -6.15
N GLN A 262 6.39 9.79 -7.45
CA GLN A 262 5.49 10.58 -8.30
C GLN A 262 4.10 9.95 -8.42
N GLN A 263 3.99 8.63 -8.46
CA GLN A 263 2.70 7.93 -8.49
C GLN A 263 1.89 8.21 -7.22
N GLN A 264 2.55 8.26 -6.06
CA GLN A 264 1.89 8.46 -4.77
C GLN A 264 1.53 9.92 -4.48
N TYR A 265 2.42 10.87 -4.83
CA TYR A 265 2.25 12.29 -4.49
C TYR A 265 1.77 13.17 -5.66
N GLY A 266 1.79 12.63 -6.88
CA GLY A 266 1.66 13.39 -8.12
C GLY A 266 2.98 14.00 -8.55
N LYS A 267 3.16 14.17 -9.87
CA LYS A 267 4.43 14.67 -10.46
C LYS A 267 4.83 16.05 -9.94
N ASP A 268 3.88 16.97 -9.84
CA ASP A 268 4.16 18.35 -9.43
C ASP A 268 4.59 18.45 -7.96
N THR A 269 3.87 17.75 -7.07
CA THR A 269 4.20 17.69 -5.64
C THR A 269 5.53 17.00 -5.41
N ALA A 270 5.78 15.88 -6.09
CA ALA A 270 7.04 15.15 -6.00
C ALA A 270 8.22 16.01 -6.47
N GLY A 271 8.06 16.73 -7.59
CA GLY A 271 9.06 17.67 -8.09
C GLY A 271 9.34 18.82 -7.12
N THR A 272 8.29 19.35 -6.48
CA THR A 272 8.44 20.39 -5.44
C THR A 272 9.25 19.86 -4.25
N ILE A 273 8.89 18.67 -3.75
CA ILE A 273 9.59 18.05 -2.62
C ILE A 273 11.06 17.81 -2.94
N THR A 274 11.37 17.20 -4.09
CA THR A 274 12.76 16.91 -4.49
C THR A 274 13.59 18.18 -4.72
N SER A 275 12.95 19.28 -5.14
CA SER A 275 13.62 20.58 -5.31
C SER A 275 13.98 21.28 -4.00
N ILE A 276 13.22 21.03 -2.92
CA ILE A 276 13.44 21.66 -1.60
C ILE A 276 14.54 20.91 -0.82
N THR A 277 14.65 19.59 -1.00
CA THR A 277 15.66 18.76 -0.33
C THR A 277 17.08 19.18 -0.69
N GLY A 278 17.79 19.76 0.28
CA GLY A 278 19.18 20.20 0.10
C GLY A 278 20.22 19.09 0.22
N ASN A 279 19.90 17.99 0.91
CA ASN A 279 20.75 16.82 1.04
C ASN A 279 20.13 15.66 0.26
N VAL A 280 20.90 15.05 -0.63
CA VAL A 280 20.48 13.87 -1.39
C VAL A 280 21.59 12.84 -1.32
N LEU A 281 21.28 11.66 -0.78
CA LEU A 281 22.16 10.50 -0.78
C LEU A 281 21.47 9.38 -1.58
N ALA A 282 22.24 8.67 -2.37
CA ALA A 282 21.78 7.58 -3.22
C ALA A 282 22.73 6.39 -3.08
N GLY A 283 22.16 5.21 -2.83
CA GLY A 283 22.85 3.93 -3.03
C GLY A 283 22.81 3.51 -4.51
N SER A 284 22.82 2.20 -4.76
CA SER A 284 22.67 1.67 -6.13
C SER A 284 21.27 1.98 -6.69
N VAL A 285 21.23 2.60 -7.86
CA VAL A 285 19.98 2.96 -8.57
C VAL A 285 19.96 2.31 -9.95
N ARG A 286 18.85 1.68 -10.31
CA ARG A 286 18.68 1.00 -11.62
C ARG A 286 17.69 1.71 -12.54
N ASN A 287 16.76 2.48 -11.97
CA ASN A 287 15.75 3.19 -12.74
C ASN A 287 16.36 4.35 -13.53
N LYS A 288 16.08 4.39 -14.84
CA LYS A 288 16.59 5.43 -15.75
C LYS A 288 16.19 6.84 -15.33
N GLU A 289 14.93 7.06 -14.95
CA GLU A 289 14.44 8.39 -14.57
C GLU A 289 15.12 8.90 -13.30
N THR A 290 15.31 8.02 -12.31
CA THR A 290 16.04 8.35 -11.08
C THR A 290 17.52 8.63 -11.38
N LEU A 291 18.16 7.85 -12.25
CA LEU A 291 19.56 8.08 -12.65
C LEU A 291 19.73 9.41 -13.39
N ASP A 292 18.86 9.71 -14.35
CA ASP A 292 18.86 10.98 -15.10
C ASP A 292 18.63 12.18 -14.16
N TRP A 293 17.77 12.02 -13.15
CA TRP A 293 17.56 13.03 -12.11
C TRP A 293 18.81 13.25 -11.25
N LEU A 294 19.45 12.18 -10.78
CA LEU A 294 20.68 12.26 -9.98
C LEU A 294 21.86 12.85 -10.76
N GLU A 295 22.07 12.45 -12.02
CA GLU A 295 23.12 13.04 -12.86
C GLU A 295 22.93 14.55 -13.04
N ARG A 296 21.68 14.99 -13.26
CA ARG A 296 21.36 16.42 -13.36
C ARG A 296 21.59 17.15 -12.04
N LEU A 297 21.25 16.51 -10.93
CA LEU A 297 21.44 17.06 -9.59
C LEU A 297 22.93 17.23 -9.24
N PHE A 298 23.76 16.23 -9.54
CA PHE A 298 25.20 16.28 -9.31
C PHE A 298 25.93 17.21 -10.29
N GLY A 299 25.32 17.47 -11.45
CA GLY A 299 25.85 18.36 -12.46
C GLY A 299 27.02 17.75 -13.23
N LYS A 300 27.76 18.63 -13.90
CA LYS A 300 28.88 18.25 -14.78
C LYS A 300 30.18 18.85 -14.27
N SER A 301 31.26 18.11 -14.44
CA SER A 301 32.63 18.59 -14.21
C SER A 301 33.39 18.68 -15.53
N LYS A 302 34.28 19.66 -15.63
CA LYS A 302 35.20 19.80 -16.74
C LYS A 302 36.32 18.75 -16.60
N GLN A 303 36.35 17.81 -17.52
CA GLN A 303 37.38 16.80 -17.67
C GLN A 303 38.40 17.28 -18.70
N ILE A 304 39.68 17.21 -18.34
CA ILE A 304 40.79 17.51 -19.25
C ILE A 304 41.41 16.17 -19.62
N GLY A 305 41.25 15.76 -20.88
CA GLY A 305 41.88 14.58 -21.44
C GLY A 305 43.17 14.95 -22.15
N GLU A 306 44.26 14.28 -21.82
CA GLU A 306 45.51 14.37 -22.57
C GLU A 306 45.60 13.18 -23.53
N SER A 307 45.76 13.47 -24.82
CA SER A 307 46.00 12.45 -25.85
C SER A 307 47.45 12.51 -26.27
N LEU A 308 48.15 11.39 -26.12
CA LEU A 308 49.55 11.26 -26.50
C LEU A 308 49.66 10.43 -27.77
N SER A 309 50.10 11.06 -28.86
CA SER A 309 50.49 10.36 -30.09
C SER A 309 52.00 10.21 -30.14
N ILE A 310 52.47 8.97 -30.17
CA ILE A 310 53.89 8.62 -30.23
C ILE A 310 54.20 8.05 -31.62
N ASP A 311 55.07 8.73 -32.35
CA ASP A 311 55.67 8.27 -33.60
C ASP A 311 57.19 8.10 -33.41
N ARG A 312 57.88 7.35 -34.29
CA ARG A 312 59.32 7.01 -34.13
C ARG A 312 60.23 8.23 -33.95
N ASN A 313 59.81 9.39 -34.46
CA ASN A 313 60.57 10.63 -34.46
C ASN A 313 59.93 11.76 -33.65
N LYS A 314 58.72 11.60 -33.11
CA LYS A 314 58.03 12.68 -32.41
C LYS A 314 56.96 12.16 -31.46
N VAL A 315 56.93 12.73 -30.26
CA VAL A 315 55.79 12.63 -29.35
C VAL A 315 55.01 13.94 -29.43
N SER A 316 53.70 13.85 -29.68
CA SER A 316 52.80 15.00 -29.64
C SER A 316 51.73 14.77 -28.59
N SER A 317 51.59 15.68 -27.64
CA SER A 317 50.47 15.73 -26.72
C SER A 317 49.43 16.74 -27.22
N SER A 318 48.15 16.35 -27.17
CA SER A 318 47.03 17.27 -27.37
C SER A 318 46.15 17.23 -26.13
N LEU A 319 45.78 18.40 -25.64
CA LEU A 319 44.84 18.54 -24.54
C LEU A 319 43.45 18.80 -25.11
N ASN A 320 42.47 18.05 -24.62
CA ASN A 320 41.07 18.19 -24.98
C ASN A 320 40.25 18.37 -23.71
N GLU A 321 39.34 19.35 -23.72
CA GLU A 321 38.48 19.64 -22.59
C GLU A 321 37.05 19.24 -22.91
N LYS A 322 36.42 18.46 -22.04
CA LYS A 322 35.03 18.01 -22.18
C LYS A 322 34.27 18.19 -20.88
N LEU A 323 32.99 18.54 -20.97
CA LEU A 323 32.09 18.55 -19.82
C LEU A 323 31.41 17.19 -19.70
N GLU A 324 31.69 16.46 -18.63
CA GLU A 324 31.12 15.14 -18.36
C GLU A 324 30.36 15.15 -17.03
N ALA A 325 29.44 14.19 -16.84
CA ALA A 325 28.72 14.06 -15.58
C ALA A 325 29.71 13.88 -14.42
N LEU A 326 29.50 14.59 -13.30
CA LEU A 326 30.37 14.47 -12.13
C LEU A 326 30.36 13.03 -11.58
N ILE A 327 29.18 12.42 -11.53
CA ILE A 327 28.97 11.02 -11.19
C ILE A 327 28.10 10.40 -12.28
N PRO A 328 28.68 9.59 -13.18
CA PRO A 328 27.93 8.96 -14.26
C PRO A 328 26.90 7.93 -13.76
N ALA A 329 25.79 7.79 -14.48
CA ALA A 329 24.71 6.84 -14.21
C ALA A 329 25.20 5.40 -14.14
N GLY A 330 26.14 5.03 -15.01
CA GLY A 330 26.78 3.71 -14.96
C GLY A 330 27.49 3.44 -13.63
N LYS A 331 28.14 4.46 -13.05
CA LYS A 331 28.83 4.35 -11.76
C LYS A 331 27.85 4.23 -10.60
N MET A 332 26.75 4.99 -10.65
CA MET A 332 25.68 4.90 -9.65
C MET A 332 24.97 3.55 -9.68
N ALA A 333 24.72 3.02 -10.88
CA ALA A 333 24.11 1.70 -11.06
C ALA A 333 25.00 0.56 -10.56
N SER A 334 26.34 0.73 -10.62
CA SER A 334 27.31 -0.27 -10.19
C SER A 334 27.76 -0.16 -8.73
N LEU A 335 27.17 0.72 -7.91
CA LEU A 335 27.53 0.85 -6.50
C LEU A 335 27.31 -0.47 -5.75
N ASN A 336 28.27 -0.86 -4.92
CA ASN A 336 28.14 -2.04 -4.07
C ASN A 336 27.24 -1.75 -2.86
N THR A 337 26.79 -2.81 -2.18
CA THR A 337 26.08 -2.67 -0.90
C THR A 337 26.90 -1.84 0.10
N GLY A 338 26.24 -0.82 0.67
CA GLY A 338 26.85 0.12 1.60
C GLY A 338 27.64 1.25 0.93
N GLU A 339 27.87 1.24 -0.38
CA GLU A 339 28.41 2.40 -1.09
C GLU A 339 27.28 3.40 -1.41
N MET A 340 27.58 4.68 -1.21
CA MET A 340 26.63 5.76 -1.47
C MET A 340 27.35 6.94 -2.13
N VAL A 341 26.60 7.63 -2.98
CA VAL A 341 26.98 8.92 -3.53
C VAL A 341 25.93 9.95 -3.16
N GLY A 342 26.28 11.21 -3.17
CA GLY A 342 25.27 12.22 -2.90
C GLY A 342 25.79 13.64 -2.95
N LEU A 343 24.88 14.57 -2.68
CA LEU A 343 25.15 15.98 -2.51
C LEU A 343 24.72 16.37 -1.10
N ILE A 344 25.61 17.01 -0.35
CA ILE A 344 25.30 17.54 0.98
C ILE A 344 25.29 19.06 0.90
N ALA A 345 24.21 19.70 1.34
CA ALA A 345 24.15 21.16 1.44
C ALA A 345 25.32 21.66 2.30
N ALA A 346 26.21 22.44 1.68
CA ALA A 346 27.30 23.12 2.37
C ALA A 346 26.86 24.54 2.75
N ASP A 347 27.33 25.02 3.89
CA ASP A 347 27.17 26.44 4.23
C ASP A 347 27.92 27.30 3.21
N ALA A 348 27.36 28.48 2.92
CA ALA A 348 28.04 29.45 2.07
C ALA A 348 29.38 29.82 2.74
N GLN A 349 30.50 29.56 2.07
CA GLN A 349 31.79 30.08 2.53
C GLN A 349 31.72 31.61 2.48
N ASP A 350 31.84 32.27 3.64
CA ASP A 350 31.84 33.74 3.76
C ASP A 350 33.03 34.40 3.01
N SER A 351 34.05 33.61 2.67
CA SER A 351 35.24 34.06 1.95
C SER A 351 35.53 33.18 0.74
N TYR A 352 35.59 33.76 -0.46
CA TYR A 352 35.98 33.08 -1.69
C TYR A 352 37.46 32.68 -1.63
N THR A 353 37.73 31.38 -1.49
CA THR A 353 39.09 30.83 -1.38
C THR A 353 39.75 30.55 -2.75
N GLY A 354 39.05 30.80 -3.85
CA GLY A 354 39.52 30.49 -5.21
C GLY A 354 39.55 28.99 -5.55
N LYS A 355 39.15 28.11 -4.61
CA LYS A 355 39.01 26.67 -4.83
C LYS A 355 37.53 26.29 -4.79
N PHE A 356 37.07 25.63 -5.85
CA PHE A 356 35.76 25.01 -5.86
C PHE A 356 35.85 23.68 -5.11
N GLU A 357 35.29 23.63 -3.90
CA GLU A 357 35.07 22.37 -3.18
C GLU A 357 33.67 21.88 -3.50
N THR A 358 33.58 20.68 -4.09
CA THR A 358 32.29 20.07 -4.40
C THR A 358 31.63 19.60 -3.11
N SER A 359 30.33 19.83 -2.99
CA SER A 359 29.46 19.23 -1.98
C SER A 359 29.13 17.76 -2.25
N ALA A 360 29.61 17.23 -3.38
CA ALA A 360 29.38 15.84 -3.73
C ALA A 360 30.23 14.90 -2.87
N VAL A 361 29.60 13.87 -2.34
CA VAL A 361 30.23 12.83 -1.52
C VAL A 361 30.18 11.49 -2.23
N ASN A 362 31.21 10.69 -2.00
CA ASN A 362 31.27 9.28 -2.35
C ASN A 362 31.81 8.54 -1.14
N CYS A 363 30.94 7.80 -0.44
CA CYS A 363 31.24 7.20 0.85
C CYS A 363 30.80 5.74 0.89
N LYS A 364 31.35 5.01 1.86
CA LYS A 364 30.96 3.64 2.17
C LYS A 364 30.54 3.57 3.63
N VAL A 365 29.34 3.05 3.88
CA VAL A 365 28.82 2.77 5.20
C VAL A 365 29.72 1.71 5.83
N ASN A 366 30.38 2.09 6.93
CA ASN A 366 31.23 1.22 7.71
C ASN A 366 30.60 1.03 9.10
N LEU A 367 29.96 -0.12 9.31
CA LEU A 367 29.32 -0.45 10.59
C LEU A 367 30.30 -1.27 11.43
N ASN A 368 30.69 -0.75 12.60
CA ASN A 368 31.46 -1.51 13.56
C ASN A 368 30.55 -2.44 14.35
N GLN A 369 30.44 -3.69 13.90
CA GLN A 369 29.57 -4.69 14.53
C GLN A 369 29.92 -4.97 16.00
N LYS A 370 31.20 -4.79 16.40
CA LYS A 370 31.58 -4.99 17.81
C LYS A 370 30.97 -3.92 18.70
N ASP A 371 31.04 -2.66 18.27
CA ASP A 371 30.48 -1.54 19.02
C ASP A 371 28.94 -1.64 19.07
N ILE A 372 28.32 -2.02 17.96
CA ILE A 372 26.86 -2.24 17.89
C ILE A 372 26.43 -3.33 18.87
N HIS A 373 27.08 -4.49 18.89
CA HIS A 373 26.72 -5.54 19.83
C HIS A 373 26.98 -5.16 21.29
N GLN A 374 28.01 -4.36 21.56
CA GLN A 374 28.28 -3.84 22.90
C GLN A 374 27.17 -2.86 23.35
N GLU A 375 26.67 -2.03 22.44
CA GLU A 375 25.54 -1.14 22.67
C GLU A 375 24.23 -1.93 22.89
N GLU A 376 23.94 -2.90 22.01
CA GLU A 376 22.75 -3.75 22.05
C GLU A 376 22.67 -4.57 23.35
N ALA A 377 23.80 -5.02 23.89
CA ALA A 377 23.85 -5.72 25.17
C ALA A 377 23.35 -4.87 26.35
N GLY A 378 23.39 -3.54 26.21
CA GLY A 378 22.87 -2.59 27.19
C GLY A 378 21.39 -2.26 27.03
N TYR A 379 20.72 -2.73 25.98
CA TYR A 379 19.32 -2.40 25.72
C TYR A 379 18.40 -2.99 26.78
N ARG A 380 17.52 -2.14 27.31
CA ARG A 380 16.44 -2.56 28.20
C ARG A 380 15.28 -3.07 27.34
N LYS A 381 14.64 -4.15 27.78
CA LYS A 381 13.39 -4.60 27.14
C LYS A 381 12.36 -3.47 27.20
N LEU A 382 11.71 -3.21 26.08
CA LEU A 382 10.61 -2.25 26.03
C LEU A 382 9.50 -2.71 26.98
N PRO A 383 8.97 -1.81 27.83
CA PRO A 383 7.86 -2.16 28.70
C PRO A 383 6.63 -2.51 27.86
N VAL A 384 5.92 -3.56 28.25
CA VAL A 384 4.63 -3.90 27.65
C VAL A 384 3.58 -2.95 28.21
N TYR A 385 3.16 -1.98 27.40
CA TYR A 385 2.18 -0.98 27.82
C TYR A 385 0.74 -1.51 27.75
N TYR A 386 0.45 -2.32 26.74
CA TYR A 386 -0.83 -3.02 26.59
C TYR A 386 -0.61 -4.52 26.66
N ASP A 387 -1.08 -5.13 27.74
CA ASP A 387 -1.27 -6.56 27.85
C ASP A 387 -2.77 -6.84 27.99
N PHE A 388 -3.30 -7.65 27.09
CA PHE A 388 -4.70 -8.05 27.12
C PHE A 388 -4.94 -9.31 27.97
N ASP A 389 -3.91 -9.86 28.63
CA ASP A 389 -3.98 -11.03 29.51
C ASP A 389 -4.70 -12.22 28.83
N GLY A 390 -4.38 -12.45 27.56
CA GLY A 390 -5.00 -13.48 26.72
C GLY A 390 -6.45 -13.21 26.28
N LYS A 391 -7.07 -12.10 26.71
CA LYS A 391 -8.48 -11.73 26.42
C LYS A 391 -8.63 -10.65 25.36
N LYS A 392 -7.64 -10.52 24.47
CA LYS A 392 -7.59 -9.48 23.43
C LYS A 392 -8.90 -9.39 22.64
N ASP A 393 -9.34 -10.49 22.06
CA ASP A 393 -10.51 -10.49 21.18
C ASP A 393 -11.81 -10.09 21.90
N GLU A 394 -11.95 -10.49 23.17
CA GLU A 394 -13.09 -10.14 24.00
C GLU A 394 -13.11 -8.64 24.30
N ILE A 395 -11.99 -8.11 24.80
CA ILE A 395 -11.85 -6.68 25.17
C ILE A 395 -12.08 -5.79 23.94
N LEU A 396 -11.43 -6.12 22.81
CA LEU A 396 -11.57 -5.36 21.58
C LEU A 396 -13.01 -5.41 21.04
N LEU A 397 -13.68 -6.56 21.11
CA LEU A 397 -15.07 -6.70 20.68
C LEU A 397 -16.04 -5.92 21.58
N GLN A 398 -15.83 -5.97 22.89
CA GLN A 398 -16.63 -5.19 23.85
C GLN A 398 -16.50 -3.68 23.58
N ASN A 399 -15.27 -3.19 23.37
CA ASN A 399 -15.03 -1.79 23.00
C ASN A 399 -15.73 -1.44 21.67
N PHE A 400 -15.61 -2.31 20.66
CA PHE A 400 -16.24 -2.12 19.36
C PHE A 400 -17.77 -1.99 19.47
N HIS A 401 -18.43 -2.86 20.23
CA HIS A 401 -19.88 -2.78 20.47
C HIS A 401 -20.27 -1.54 21.27
N ARG A 402 -19.49 -1.17 22.28
CA ARG A 402 -19.70 0.05 23.08
C ARG A 402 -19.74 1.28 22.20
N ILE A 403 -18.70 1.49 21.38
CA ILE A 403 -18.58 2.65 20.50
C ILE A 403 -19.76 2.70 19.51
N ASN A 404 -20.12 1.58 18.89
CA ASN A 404 -21.26 1.54 17.97
C ASN A 404 -22.57 1.94 18.66
N LYS A 405 -22.81 1.46 19.89
CA LYS A 405 -23.98 1.83 20.69
C LYS A 405 -24.00 3.32 21.03
N ASP A 406 -22.85 3.90 21.36
CA ASP A 406 -22.72 5.33 21.65
C ASP A 406 -23.03 6.18 20.42
N ILE A 407 -22.50 5.79 19.25
CA ILE A 407 -22.79 6.46 17.97
C ILE A 407 -24.27 6.33 17.60
N GLU A 408 -24.89 5.16 17.78
CA GLU A 408 -26.33 5.01 17.58
C GLU A 408 -27.16 5.95 18.47
N ALA A 409 -26.75 6.12 19.73
CA ALA A 409 -27.40 7.04 20.65
C ALA A 409 -27.25 8.50 20.19
N VAL A 410 -26.08 8.88 19.67
CA VAL A 410 -25.85 10.20 19.07
C VAL A 410 -26.75 10.40 17.85
N ILE A 411 -26.79 9.45 16.91
CA ILE A 411 -27.63 9.53 15.71
C ILE A 411 -29.11 9.66 16.07
N LYS A 412 -29.59 8.93 17.08
CA LYS A 412 -30.98 9.04 17.56
C LYS A 412 -31.33 10.46 18.03
N LYS A 413 -30.37 11.21 18.59
CA LYS A 413 -30.57 12.62 18.98
C LYS A 413 -30.70 13.57 17.78
N PHE A 414 -30.13 13.20 16.64
CA PHE A 414 -30.13 14.01 15.42
C PHE A 414 -31.20 13.61 14.40
N LYS A 415 -31.98 12.54 14.64
CA LYS A 415 -33.12 12.22 13.78
C LYS A 415 -34.16 13.34 13.91
N PRO A 416 -34.47 14.10 12.83
CA PRO A 416 -35.58 15.04 12.87
C PRO A 416 -36.87 14.27 13.17
N ALA A 417 -37.83 14.94 13.82
CA ALA A 417 -39.15 14.38 14.06
C ALA A 417 -39.69 13.77 12.74
N PRO A 418 -40.32 12.58 12.77
CA PRO A 418 -40.83 11.96 11.56
C PRO A 418 -41.70 12.98 10.82
N ALA A 419 -41.44 13.18 9.53
CA ALA A 419 -42.25 14.05 8.70
C ALA A 419 -43.71 13.64 8.89
N ALA A 420 -44.55 14.60 9.30
CA ALA A 420 -45.98 14.35 9.52
C ALA A 420 -46.54 13.59 8.32
N ALA A 421 -47.22 12.47 8.57
CA ALA A 421 -47.76 11.62 7.53
C ALA A 421 -48.51 12.48 6.51
N VAL A 422 -48.02 12.48 5.27
CA VAL A 422 -48.72 13.15 4.17
C VAL A 422 -50.03 12.39 4.00
N ILE A 423 -51.11 12.96 4.52
CA ILE A 423 -52.47 12.47 4.26
C ILE A 423 -52.64 12.53 2.74
N PRO A 424 -52.86 11.40 2.04
CA PRO A 424 -53.04 11.44 0.60
C PRO A 424 -54.22 12.35 0.28
N LYS A 425 -53.97 13.40 -0.53
CA LYS A 425 -55.01 14.24 -1.12
C LYS A 425 -55.82 13.38 -2.09
N GLY A 426 -56.79 12.64 -1.57
CA GLY A 426 -57.54 11.68 -2.39
C GLY A 426 -58.46 10.76 -1.62
N SER A 427 -59.12 11.22 -0.54
CA SER A 427 -60.32 10.54 -0.04
C SER A 427 -61.54 11.43 -0.32
N MET A 428 -62.23 11.13 -1.42
CA MET A 428 -63.52 11.73 -1.76
C MET A 428 -64.50 11.58 -0.58
N LYS A 429 -65.09 12.69 -0.13
CA LYS A 429 -66.31 12.68 0.67
C LYS A 429 -67.45 12.12 -0.18
N ALA A 430 -67.83 10.87 0.04
CA ALA A 430 -69.12 10.36 -0.43
C ALA A 430 -70.23 11.13 0.30
N THR A 431 -70.91 12.02 -0.43
CA THR A 431 -72.05 12.78 0.10
C THR A 431 -73.29 11.90 -0.06
N LEU A 432 -73.66 11.19 1.01
CA LEU A 432 -74.98 10.55 1.12
C LEU A 432 -76.03 11.65 1.29
N LYS A 433 -76.83 11.92 0.25
CA LYS A 433 -78.08 12.66 0.38
C LYS A 433 -79.11 11.77 1.09
N ALA A 434 -79.39 12.06 2.35
CA ALA A 434 -80.54 11.51 3.06
C ALA A 434 -81.82 12.28 2.69
N ASN A 435 -82.89 11.53 2.45
CA ASN A 435 -84.25 11.99 2.18
C ASN A 435 -84.77 12.96 3.25
N LYS A 436 -85.50 13.99 2.82
CA LYS A 436 -86.41 14.77 3.68
C LYS A 436 -87.73 13.99 3.85
N PRO A 437 -88.34 14.01 5.04
CA PRO A 437 -89.62 13.37 5.28
C PRO A 437 -90.81 14.26 4.85
N LYS A 438 -91.87 13.61 4.38
CA LYS A 438 -93.25 13.95 4.72
C LYS A 438 -93.96 12.66 5.12
#